data_AF-A0A8C5F1G5-F1
#
_entry.id   AF-A0A8C5F1G5-F1
#
_cell.length_a   1.000
_cell.length_b   1.000
_cell.length_c   1.000
_cell.angle_alpha   90.00
_cell.angle_beta   90.00
_cell.angle_gamma   90.00
#
_symmetry.space_group_name_H-M   'P 1'
#
loop_
_entity.id
_entity.type
_entity.pdbx_description
1 polymer ?
#
loop_
_entity_poly.entity_id
_entity_poly.type
_entity_poly.pdbx_seq_one_letter_code
_entity_poly.pdbx_strand_id
1 'polypeptide(L)'
;SSAKCGACGPGYKTPLDAMKGPREEIVYLPCIYRNTGIEKPDYLATVDVDPKSPHYCQVIHRLPMPNLRDELHHSGWNTCSSSFGDVTKKRNRLLLPSLISSRIYVVDVGTDMRAPRIHKVCLRRLQEMSHLGDGN
;
A
#
# COMPACT_ATOMS: atom_id res chain seq x y z
N SER A 1 -1.56 21.89 22.32
CA SER A 1 -2.85 21.20 22.35
C SER A 1 -3.24 20.83 20.93
N SER A 2 -3.18 19.55 20.55
CA SER A 2 -3.73 19.11 19.26
C SER A 2 -5.24 19.11 19.39
N ALA A 3 -5.91 19.99 18.66
CA ALA A 3 -7.37 19.98 18.58
C ALA A 3 -7.78 18.63 18.00
N LYS A 4 -8.33 17.76 18.86
CA LYS A 4 -9.06 16.57 18.44
C LYS A 4 -10.28 17.05 17.67
N CYS A 5 -10.12 17.28 16.37
CA CYS A 5 -11.22 17.43 15.46
C CYS A 5 -11.97 16.09 15.47
N GLY A 6 -13.15 16.10 16.09
CA GLY A 6 -14.08 14.99 16.06
C GLY A 6 -14.46 14.73 14.61
N ALA A 7 -14.12 13.54 14.12
CA ALA A 7 -14.47 13.02 12.81
C ALA A 7 -14.13 13.95 11.63
N CYS A 8 -12.85 14.29 11.46
CA CYS A 8 -12.37 14.68 10.14
C CYS A 8 -12.06 13.40 9.35
N GLY A 9 -12.50 13.32 8.09
CA GLY A 9 -12.06 12.30 7.13
C GLY A 9 -10.52 12.22 7.01
N PRO A 10 -9.98 11.27 6.24
CA PRO A 10 -8.54 11.00 6.24
C PRO A 10 -7.69 12.19 5.76
N GLY A 11 -6.53 12.37 6.39
CA GLY A 11 -5.53 13.37 5.99
C GLY A 11 -5.72 14.74 6.63
N TYR A 12 -5.33 15.78 5.91
CA TYR A 12 -5.25 17.15 6.41
C TYR A 12 -5.87 18.13 5.41
N LYS A 13 -6.47 19.22 5.89
CA LYS A 13 -7.13 20.22 5.03
C LYS A 13 -6.14 20.95 4.11
N THR A 14 -4.94 21.22 4.60
CA THR A 14 -3.91 21.99 3.88
C THR A 14 -2.53 21.37 4.04
N PRO A 15 -1.57 21.68 3.15
CA PRO A 15 -0.17 21.28 3.32
C PRO A 15 0.44 21.76 4.64
N LEU A 16 0.12 22.99 5.08
CA LEU A 16 0.64 23.53 6.34
C LEU A 16 0.12 22.76 7.56
N ASP A 17 -1.12 22.29 7.53
CA ASP A 17 -1.66 21.41 8.58
C ASP A 17 -0.97 20.04 8.55
N ALA A 18 -0.68 19.50 7.36
CA ALA A 18 0.05 18.23 7.21
C ALA A 18 1.48 18.30 7.79
N MET A 19 2.18 19.42 7.61
CA MET A 19 3.52 19.65 8.19
C MET A 19 3.51 19.67 9.73
N LYS A 20 2.37 19.97 10.36
CA LYS A 20 2.19 19.95 11.82
C LYS A 20 1.66 18.60 12.33
N GLY A 21 1.45 17.64 11.44
CA GLY A 21 0.99 16.30 11.78
C GLY A 21 1.99 15.55 12.67
N PRO A 22 1.54 14.47 13.34
CA PRO A 22 2.46 13.59 14.04
C PRO A 22 3.50 13.01 13.07
N ARG A 23 4.71 12.80 13.56
CA ARG A 23 5.74 12.05 12.83
C ARG A 23 5.28 10.62 12.60
N GLU A 24 5.67 10.06 11.47
CA GLU A 24 5.46 8.66 11.14
C GLU A 24 6.20 7.73 12.11
N GLU A 25 5.57 6.61 12.46
CA GLU A 25 6.18 5.55 13.27
C GLU A 25 6.50 4.30 12.42
N ILE A 26 5.90 4.18 11.24
CA ILE A 26 6.04 3.03 10.33
C ILE A 26 6.21 3.50 8.89
N VAL A 27 7.08 2.84 8.13
CA VAL A 27 7.22 2.97 6.68
C VAL A 27 6.98 1.62 6.01
N TYR A 28 6.19 1.61 4.93
CA TYR A 28 6.01 0.43 4.08
C TYR A 28 6.84 0.56 2.80
N LEU A 29 7.66 -0.43 2.50
CA LEU A 29 8.57 -0.42 1.34
C LEU A 29 8.31 -1.62 0.43
N PRO A 30 7.95 -1.42 -0.84
CA PRO A 30 8.03 -2.47 -1.85
C PRO A 30 9.48 -2.96 -1.96
N CYS A 31 9.68 -4.28 -1.92
CA CYS A 31 10.98 -4.91 -2.08
C CYS A 31 10.92 -5.94 -3.18
N ILE A 32 11.85 -5.84 -4.13
CA ILE A 32 11.76 -6.46 -5.43
C ILE A 32 12.91 -7.46 -5.60
N TYR A 33 12.62 -8.68 -6.04
CA TYR A 33 13.65 -9.67 -6.40
C TYR A 33 13.89 -9.79 -7.90
N ARG A 34 13.05 -9.16 -8.73
CA ARG A 34 13.23 -9.18 -10.18
C ARG A 34 14.62 -8.67 -10.57
N ASN A 35 15.27 -9.36 -11.50
CA ASN A 35 16.63 -9.07 -11.99
C ASN A 35 17.75 -9.19 -10.94
N THR A 36 17.50 -9.82 -9.80
CA THR A 36 18.55 -10.11 -8.78
C THR A 36 19.15 -11.52 -8.89
N GLY A 37 18.57 -12.39 -9.71
CA GLY A 37 18.90 -13.83 -9.76
C GLY A 37 18.23 -14.67 -8.65
N ILE A 38 17.53 -14.03 -7.71
CA ILE A 38 16.80 -14.73 -6.63
C ILE A 38 15.38 -15.06 -7.10
N GLU A 39 15.04 -16.35 -7.12
CA GLU A 39 13.68 -16.82 -7.46
C GLU A 39 12.76 -16.82 -6.23
N LYS A 40 12.35 -15.63 -5.80
CA LYS A 40 11.39 -15.41 -4.71
C LYS A 40 10.37 -14.35 -5.09
N PRO A 41 9.15 -14.39 -4.50
CA PRO A 41 8.18 -13.34 -4.73
C PRO A 41 8.66 -12.03 -4.11
N ASP A 42 8.31 -10.93 -4.75
CA ASP A 42 8.44 -9.61 -4.16
C ASP A 42 7.66 -9.55 -2.83
N TYR A 43 7.99 -8.59 -1.97
CA TYR A 43 7.34 -8.47 -0.67
C TYR A 43 7.20 -7.02 -0.26
N LEU A 44 6.27 -6.76 0.66
CA LEU A 44 6.15 -5.48 1.34
C LEU A 44 6.87 -5.56 2.69
N ALA A 45 7.94 -4.79 2.85
CA ALA A 45 8.59 -4.60 4.15
C ALA A 45 7.81 -3.58 4.98
N THR A 46 7.67 -3.85 6.28
CA THR A 46 7.21 -2.89 7.28
C THR A 46 8.42 -2.55 8.14
N VAL A 47 8.81 -1.28 8.14
CA VAL A 47 9.97 -0.75 8.87
C VAL A 47 9.48 0.10 10.02
N ASP A 48 10.00 -0.15 11.22
CA ASP A 48 9.77 0.70 12.38
C ASP A 48 10.73 1.90 12.35
N VAL A 49 10.15 3.10 12.35
CA VAL A 49 10.88 4.36 12.27
C VAL A 49 10.61 5.28 13.46
N ASP A 50 9.97 4.77 14.53
CA ASP A 50 9.87 5.50 15.80
C ASP A 50 11.20 5.42 16.56
N PRO A 51 11.91 6.55 16.81
CA PRO A 51 13.17 6.56 17.56
C PRO A 51 13.06 6.04 19.00
N LYS A 52 11.83 5.92 19.54
CA LYS A 52 11.58 5.38 20.88
C LYS A 52 11.33 3.87 20.87
N SER A 53 11.14 3.27 19.70
CA SER A 53 10.90 1.83 19.57
C SER A 53 12.20 1.04 19.80
N PRO A 54 12.17 -0.11 20.51
CA PRO A 54 13.31 -1.02 20.57
C PRO A 54 13.65 -1.63 19.19
N HIS A 55 12.76 -1.49 18.22
CA HIS A 55 12.93 -1.94 16.84
C HIS A 55 13.25 -0.81 15.85
N TYR A 56 13.60 0.38 16.34
CA TYR A 56 13.93 1.53 15.50
C TYR A 56 14.93 1.16 14.39
N CYS A 57 14.63 1.57 13.15
CA CYS A 57 15.40 1.29 11.93
C CYS A 57 15.48 -0.20 11.55
N GLN A 58 14.54 -1.03 11.99
CA GLN A 58 14.49 -2.46 11.66
C GLN A 58 13.28 -2.80 10.78
N VAL A 59 13.43 -3.81 9.93
CA VAL A 59 12.31 -4.46 9.24
C VAL A 59 11.59 -5.36 10.26
N ILE A 60 10.43 -4.94 10.72
CA ILE A 60 9.64 -5.65 11.74
C ILE A 60 8.65 -6.66 11.15
N HIS A 61 8.31 -6.53 9.87
CA HIS A 61 7.46 -7.49 9.18
C HIS A 61 7.76 -7.54 7.68
N ARG A 62 7.59 -8.72 7.07
CA ARG A 62 7.70 -8.95 5.63
C ARG A 62 6.45 -9.67 5.17
N LEU A 63 5.66 -9.03 4.31
CA LEU A 63 4.50 -9.64 3.66
C LEU A 63 4.90 -10.11 2.25
N PRO A 64 5.23 -11.40 2.03
CA PRO A 64 5.51 -11.90 0.70
C PRO A 64 4.26 -11.86 -0.17
N MET A 65 4.42 -11.46 -1.43
CA MET A 65 3.36 -11.58 -2.43
C MET A 65 3.18 -13.06 -2.82
N PRO A 66 1.98 -13.45 -3.25
CA PRO A 66 1.70 -14.84 -3.58
C PRO A 66 2.27 -15.27 -4.93
N ASN A 67 2.75 -14.34 -5.77
CA ASN A 67 3.23 -14.64 -7.12
C ASN A 67 4.67 -14.19 -7.35
N LEU A 68 5.37 -14.91 -8.23
CA LEU A 68 6.68 -14.53 -8.74
C LEU A 68 6.57 -13.49 -9.85
N ARG A 69 7.66 -12.73 -10.05
CA ARG A 69 7.91 -11.86 -11.21
C ARG A 69 6.88 -10.74 -11.40
N ASP A 70 6.40 -10.16 -10.29
CA ASP A 70 5.45 -9.03 -10.28
C ASP A 70 6.09 -7.68 -10.61
N GLU A 71 7.24 -7.41 -10.01
CA GLU A 71 7.88 -6.09 -9.93
C GLU A 71 6.99 -5.06 -9.22
N LEU A 72 6.88 -5.19 -7.90
CA LEU A 72 6.26 -4.14 -7.07
C LEU A 72 7.08 -2.85 -7.17
N HIS A 73 6.55 -1.83 -7.84
CA HIS A 73 7.33 -0.63 -8.17
C HIS A 73 6.85 0.62 -7.42
N HIS A 74 5.55 0.89 -7.45
CA HIS A 74 4.94 2.01 -6.73
C HIS A 74 3.83 1.52 -5.80
N SER A 75 3.49 2.33 -4.81
CA SER A 75 2.38 2.07 -3.90
C SER A 75 1.64 3.37 -3.57
N GLY A 76 0.34 3.25 -3.29
CA GLY A 76 -0.50 4.40 -2.93
C GLY A 76 -1.61 4.02 -1.95
N TRP A 77 -2.14 5.01 -1.26
CA TRP A 77 -3.24 4.82 -0.31
C TRP A 77 -4.59 4.78 -1.02
N ASN A 78 -5.55 4.00 -0.49
CA ASN A 78 -6.93 3.99 -1.00
C ASN A 78 -7.67 5.33 -0.84
N THR A 79 -7.24 6.17 0.10
CA THR A 79 -7.75 7.51 0.34
C THR A 79 -6.70 8.33 1.09
N CYS A 80 -6.69 9.65 0.88
CA CYS A 80 -5.71 10.58 1.43
C CYS A 80 -6.37 11.93 1.71
N SER A 81 -5.57 12.99 1.89
CA SER A 81 -6.06 14.35 2.16
C SER A 81 -7.04 14.91 1.11
N SER A 82 -7.09 14.36 -0.11
CA SER A 82 -8.13 14.72 -1.09
C SER A 82 -9.55 14.35 -0.65
N SER A 83 -9.68 13.45 0.33
CA SER A 83 -10.94 13.08 0.98
C SER A 83 -11.10 13.73 2.36
N PHE A 84 -10.36 14.80 2.65
CA PHE A 84 -10.49 15.50 3.92
C PHE A 84 -11.94 15.95 4.15
N GLY A 85 -12.47 15.68 5.35
CA GLY A 85 -13.87 15.98 5.71
C GLY A 85 -14.87 14.87 5.35
N ASP A 86 -14.52 13.90 4.51
CA ASP A 86 -15.37 12.74 4.24
C ASP A 86 -15.15 11.66 5.32
N VAL A 87 -16.04 11.65 6.31
CA VAL A 87 -16.01 10.71 7.44
C VAL A 87 -16.32 9.27 7.06
N THR A 88 -16.85 9.03 5.86
CA THR A 88 -17.15 7.68 5.36
C THR A 88 -15.91 6.96 4.83
N LYS A 89 -14.80 7.69 4.64
CA LYS A 89 -13.54 7.16 4.11
C LYS A 89 -12.55 6.88 5.24
N LYS A 90 -11.72 5.87 5.05
CA LYS A 90 -10.63 5.51 5.95
C LYS A 90 -9.37 5.17 5.18
N ARG A 91 -8.24 5.79 5.54
CA ARG A 91 -6.91 5.44 5.03
C ARG A 91 -6.41 4.20 5.76
N ASN A 92 -6.75 3.03 5.23
CA ASN A 92 -6.47 1.73 5.85
C ASN A 92 -6.08 0.64 4.85
N ARG A 93 -5.93 0.97 3.57
CA ARG A 93 -5.48 0.05 2.54
C ARG A 93 -4.34 0.66 1.74
N LEU A 94 -3.31 -0.14 1.52
CA LEU A 94 -2.25 0.16 0.56
C LEU A 94 -2.54 -0.58 -0.74
N LEU A 95 -2.45 0.12 -1.86
CA LEU A 95 -2.57 -0.42 -3.21
C LEU A 95 -1.17 -0.59 -3.78
N LEU A 96 -0.83 -1.81 -4.19
CA LEU A 96 0.45 -2.15 -4.78
C LEU A 96 0.24 -2.72 -6.19
N PRO A 97 0.23 -1.86 -7.22
CA PRO A 97 0.32 -2.30 -8.61
C PRO A 97 1.67 -2.96 -8.89
N SER A 98 1.63 -4.07 -9.63
CA SER A 98 2.80 -4.80 -10.10
C SER A 98 3.06 -4.41 -11.55
N LEU A 99 4.24 -3.85 -11.83
CA LEU A 99 4.54 -3.24 -13.12
C LEU A 99 4.45 -4.24 -14.28
N ILE A 100 4.80 -5.50 -14.03
CA ILE A 100 5.01 -6.48 -15.09
C ILE A 100 3.81 -7.41 -15.26
N SER A 101 3.30 -7.91 -14.14
CA SER A 101 2.15 -8.82 -14.17
C SER A 101 0.82 -8.09 -14.33
N SER A 102 0.80 -6.77 -14.08
CA SER A 102 -0.41 -5.96 -13.98
C SER A 102 -1.39 -6.40 -12.89
N ARG A 103 -0.95 -7.23 -11.94
CA ARG A 103 -1.71 -7.52 -10.73
C ARG A 103 -1.72 -6.31 -9.82
N ILE A 104 -2.84 -6.09 -9.13
CA ILE A 104 -2.92 -5.09 -8.07
C ILE A 104 -3.21 -5.82 -6.76
N TYR A 105 -2.29 -5.69 -5.82
CA TYR A 105 -2.49 -6.18 -4.45
C TYR A 105 -3.09 -5.06 -3.61
N VAL A 106 -4.22 -5.36 -2.96
CA VAL A 106 -4.82 -4.51 -1.94
C VAL A 106 -4.39 -5.08 -0.59
N VAL A 107 -3.64 -4.31 0.18
CA VAL A 107 -3.10 -4.73 1.48
C VAL A 107 -3.84 -4.00 2.60
N ASP A 108 -4.32 -4.76 3.58
CA ASP A 108 -4.89 -4.25 4.82
C ASP A 108 -3.79 -3.90 5.81
N VAL A 109 -3.74 -2.61 6.17
CA VAL A 109 -2.89 -2.09 7.24
C VAL A 109 -3.72 -1.50 8.38
N GLY A 110 -5.06 -1.55 8.29
CA GLY A 110 -5.96 -0.95 9.25
C GLY A 110 -6.28 -1.81 10.46
N THR A 111 -6.11 -3.13 10.33
CA THR A 111 -6.26 -4.05 11.47
C THR A 111 -4.99 -4.16 12.27
N ASP A 112 -3.84 -4.23 11.61
CA ASP A 112 -2.53 -4.16 12.25
C ASP A 112 -1.57 -3.43 11.29
N MET A 113 -1.06 -2.28 11.72
CA MET A 113 -0.11 -1.47 10.96
C MET A 113 1.31 -2.06 11.00
N ARG A 114 1.62 -2.88 12.01
CA ARG A 114 2.94 -3.50 12.17
C ARG A 114 3.03 -4.86 11.47
N ALA A 115 1.89 -5.51 11.21
CA ALA A 115 1.80 -6.76 10.44
C ALA A 115 0.70 -6.72 9.36
N PRO A 116 0.94 -6.02 8.22
CA PRO A 116 -0.02 -5.95 7.12
C PRO A 116 -0.36 -7.31 6.51
N ARG A 117 -1.55 -7.43 5.91
CA ARG A 117 -1.99 -8.65 5.21
C ARG A 117 -2.66 -8.36 3.88
N ILE A 118 -2.66 -9.34 2.98
CA ILE A 118 -3.39 -9.21 1.70
C ILE A 118 -4.89 -9.21 2.00
N HIS A 119 -5.57 -8.17 1.53
CA HIS A 119 -7.02 -8.06 1.56
C HIS A 119 -7.67 -8.59 0.28
N LYS A 120 -7.08 -8.25 -0.87
CA LYS A 120 -7.58 -8.65 -2.19
C LYS A 120 -6.46 -8.66 -3.21
N VAL A 121 -6.55 -9.57 -4.19
CA VAL A 121 -5.74 -9.55 -5.40
C VAL A 121 -6.65 -9.27 -6.58
N CYS A 122 -6.38 -8.21 -7.33
CA CYS A 122 -7.08 -7.91 -8.58
C CYS A 122 -6.22 -8.37 -9.74
N LEU A 123 -6.74 -9.33 -10.51
CA LEU A 123 -6.13 -9.81 -11.74
C LEU A 123 -6.74 -9.05 -12.93
N ARG A 124 -5.98 -8.87 -14.01
CA ARG A 124 -6.61 -8.59 -15.30
C ARG A 124 -7.49 -9.78 -15.64
N ARG A 125 -8.81 -9.58 -15.68
CA ARG A 125 -9.67 -10.46 -16.46
C ARG A 125 -9.27 -10.20 -17.91
N LEU A 126 -8.79 -11.21 -18.62
CA LEU A 126 -8.83 -11.17 -20.07
C LEU A 126 -10.32 -11.00 -20.42
N GLN A 127 -10.75 -9.80 -20.80
CA GLN A 127 -11.98 -9.70 -21.57
C GLN A 127 -11.71 -10.44 -22.88
N GLU A 128 -12.59 -11.37 -23.20
CA GLU A 128 -12.49 -12.25 -24.35
C GLU A 128 -12.18 -11.45 -25.63
N MET A 129 -11.02 -11.71 -26.24
CA MET A 129 -10.75 -11.34 -27.63
C MET A 129 -11.48 -12.31 -28.59
N SER A 130 -12.74 -12.64 -28.33
CA SER A 130 -13.51 -13.59 -29.14
C SER A 130 -14.42 -12.92 -30.19
N HIS A 131 -14.29 -11.62 -30.47
CA HIS A 131 -15.20 -10.93 -31.41
C HIS A 131 -14.51 -10.21 -32.58
N LEU A 132 -13.26 -10.54 -32.91
CA LEU A 132 -12.61 -10.08 -34.14
C LEU A 132 -11.93 -11.27 -34.83
N GLY A 133 -12.76 -12.18 -35.32
CA GLY A 133 -12.32 -13.36 -36.05
C GLY A 133 -13.47 -14.02 -36.79
N ASP A 134 -14.33 -13.23 -37.44
CA ASP A 134 -15.20 -13.71 -38.53
C ASP A 134 -15.42 -12.54 -39.50
N GLY A 135 -14.80 -12.67 -40.66
CA GLY A 135 -14.84 -11.71 -41.76
C GLY A 135 -14.12 -12.31 -42.95
N ASN A 136 -14.78 -13.31 -43.54
CA ASN A 136 -14.50 -13.82 -44.88
C ASN A 136 -14.89 -12.77 -45.93
#